data_AF-A0A353RQC7-F1
#
_entry.id   AF-A0A353RQC7-F1
#
_cell.length_a   1.000
_cell.length_b   1.000
_cell.length_c   1.000
_cell.angle_alpha   90.00
_cell.angle_beta   90.00
_cell.angle_gamma   90.00
#
_symmetry.space_group_name_H-M   'P 1'
#
loop_
_entity.id
_entity.type
_entity.pdbx_description
1 polymer ?
#
loop_
_entity_poly.entity_id
_entity_poly.type
_entity_poly.pdbx_seq_one_letter_code
_entity_poly.pdbx_strand_id
1 'polypeptide(L)'
;GQLALPVQTSVDRSGINAQEIDEGLHKALHAAYRQDISRGMTTLGPHRDEFRFLCNRIDLGDYGSRGQAHTAMLSLKFAEVQWMHAKTGEWPVLLLDEIMAELDPQRRQDLLQVLNDVEQAFLTSTDPELFTEEFRSRHEIWQLQDGIVLQSPNR
;
A
#
# COMPACT_ATOMS: atom_id res chain seq x y z
N GLY A 1 -9.27 9.18 -12.16
CA GLY A 1 -7.99 8.46 -12.21
C GLY A 1 -8.23 6.98 -11.97
N GLN A 2 -7.53 6.12 -12.70
CA GLN A 2 -7.51 4.67 -12.55
C GLN A 2 -6.85 4.19 -11.23
N LEU A 3 -6.24 5.08 -10.45
CA LEU A 3 -5.82 4.81 -9.07
C LEU A 3 -6.97 4.57 -8.09
N ALA A 4 -8.21 4.87 -8.46
CA ALA A 4 -9.36 4.44 -7.70
C ALA A 4 -9.71 2.99 -8.05
N LEU A 5 -8.96 2.03 -7.49
CA LEU A 5 -9.43 0.65 -7.43
C LEU A 5 -10.40 0.54 -6.25
N PRO A 6 -11.70 0.29 -6.49
CA PRO A 6 -12.64 0.06 -5.40
C PRO A 6 -12.27 -1.25 -4.71
N VAL A 7 -11.53 -1.15 -3.61
CA VAL A 7 -11.22 -2.28 -2.74
C VAL A 7 -12.48 -2.61 -1.95
N GLN A 8 -13.07 -3.76 -2.23
CA GLN A 8 -14.20 -4.25 -1.44
C GLN A 8 -13.67 -5.09 -0.27
N THR A 9 -13.99 -4.68 0.96
CA THR A 9 -13.80 -5.51 2.13
C THR A 9 -15.02 -6.44 2.26
N SER A 10 -14.76 -7.75 2.30
CA SER A 10 -15.82 -8.77 2.23
C SER A 10 -16.52 -9.04 3.57
N VAL A 11 -16.05 -8.47 4.68
CA VAL A 11 -16.61 -8.76 6.00
C VAL A 11 -16.86 -7.47 6.76
N ASP A 12 -18.13 -7.07 6.82
CA ASP A 12 -18.58 -6.06 7.78
C ASP A 12 -18.73 -6.71 9.16
N ARG A 13 -17.72 -6.54 10.01
CA ARG A 13 -17.75 -6.95 11.42
C ARG A 13 -18.09 -5.78 12.35
N SER A 14 -18.55 -4.64 11.84
CA SER A 14 -18.82 -3.45 12.65
C SER A 14 -19.89 -3.66 13.72
N GLY A 15 -20.74 -4.68 13.56
CA GLY A 15 -21.76 -5.06 14.53
C GLY A 15 -21.29 -5.97 15.67
N ILE A 16 -20.05 -6.47 15.66
CA ILE A 16 -19.52 -7.36 16.71
C ILE A 16 -18.76 -6.51 17.72
N ASN A 17 -19.17 -6.57 18.99
CA ASN A 17 -18.51 -5.80 20.04
C ASN A 17 -17.25 -6.52 20.57
N ALA A 18 -16.42 -5.80 21.34
CA ALA A 18 -15.15 -6.33 21.85
C ALA A 18 -15.32 -7.57 22.74
N GLN A 19 -16.42 -7.65 23.50
CA GLN A 19 -16.70 -8.80 24.36
C GLN A 19 -17.06 -10.04 23.53
N GLU A 20 -17.87 -9.89 22.48
CA GLU A 20 -18.21 -11.00 21.58
C GLU A 20 -16.97 -11.53 20.83
N ILE A 21 -16.04 -10.62 20.46
CA ILE A 21 -14.75 -11.01 19.86
C ILE A 21 -13.91 -11.81 20.85
N ASP A 22 -13.79 -11.35 22.09
CA ASP A 22 -13.02 -12.03 23.15
C ASP A 22 -13.57 -13.42 23.46
N GLU A 23 -14.88 -13.51 23.70
CA GLU A 23 -15.57 -14.77 23.96
C GLU A 23 -15.43 -15.75 22.78
N GLY A 24 -15.58 -15.26 21.55
CA GLY A 24 -15.43 -16.04 20.33
C GLY A 24 -14.00 -16.57 20.15
N LEU A 25 -12.99 -15.72 20.34
CA LEU A 25 -11.58 -16.11 20.24
C LEU A 25 -11.22 -17.13 21.32
N HIS A 26 -11.61 -16.89 22.56
CA HIS A 26 -11.36 -17.81 23.67
C HIS A 26 -11.96 -19.19 23.40
N LYS A 27 -13.22 -19.25 22.94
CA LYS A 27 -13.88 -20.52 22.57
C LYS A 27 -13.15 -21.23 21.43
N ALA A 28 -12.72 -20.49 20.40
CA ALA A 28 -12.01 -21.04 19.26
C ALA A 28 -10.64 -21.62 19.65
N LEU A 29 -9.88 -20.92 20.50
CA LEU A 29 -8.60 -21.37 21.04
C LEU A 29 -8.75 -22.65 21.88
N HIS A 30 -9.78 -22.73 22.74
CA HIS A 30 -10.07 -23.95 23.51
C HIS A 30 -10.40 -25.14 22.61
N ALA A 31 -11.16 -24.92 21.53
CA ALA A 31 -11.49 -25.98 20.57
C ALA A 31 -10.24 -26.49 19.81
N ALA A 32 -9.30 -25.60 19.47
CA ALA A 32 -8.08 -25.95 18.74
C ALA A 32 -6.95 -26.50 19.64
N TYR A 33 -7.06 -26.37 20.97
CA TYR A 33 -5.97 -26.61 21.93
C TYR A 33 -5.16 -27.90 21.71
N ARG A 34 -5.83 -29.05 21.56
CA ARG A 34 -5.13 -30.34 21.35
C ARG A 34 -4.39 -30.40 20.01
N GLN A 35 -4.98 -29.81 18.96
CA GLN A 35 -4.37 -29.73 17.64
C GLN A 35 -3.16 -28.79 17.66
N ASP A 36 -3.28 -27.66 18.35
CA ASP A 36 -2.19 -26.68 18.50
C ASP A 36 -0.99 -27.27 19.25
N ILE A 37 -1.23 -28.05 20.32
CA ILE A 37 -0.16 -28.81 21.01
C ILE A 37 0.52 -29.79 20.04
N SER A 38 -0.26 -30.58 19.31
CA SER A 38 0.28 -31.56 18.34
C SER A 38 1.13 -30.90 17.25
N ARG A 39 0.73 -29.70 16.81
CA ARG A 39 1.44 -28.90 15.81
C ARG A 39 2.58 -28.05 16.39
N GLY A 40 2.67 -27.91 17.71
CA GLY A 40 3.64 -27.05 18.39
C GLY A 40 3.45 -25.55 18.11
N MET A 41 2.27 -25.10 17.67
CA MET A 41 2.01 -23.70 17.39
C MET A 41 0.53 -23.34 17.48
N THR A 42 0.22 -22.10 17.85
CA THR A 42 -1.16 -21.58 17.87
C THR A 42 -1.70 -21.38 16.45
N THR A 43 -2.80 -22.05 16.10
CA THR A 43 -3.34 -22.05 14.73
C THR A 43 -4.46 -21.03 14.48
N LEU A 44 -4.97 -20.37 15.53
CA LEU A 44 -6.04 -19.38 15.44
C LEU A 44 -5.66 -18.09 16.17
N GLY A 45 -6.04 -16.94 15.61
CA GLY A 45 -5.78 -15.61 16.16
C GLY A 45 -5.40 -14.60 15.05
N PRO A 46 -5.30 -13.31 15.40
CA PRO A 46 -5.05 -12.25 14.42
C PRO A 46 -3.74 -12.40 13.64
N HIS A 47 -2.75 -13.12 14.20
CA HIS A 47 -1.51 -13.48 13.51
C HIS A 47 -1.70 -14.47 12.35
N ARG A 48 -2.89 -15.05 12.20
CA ARG A 48 -3.28 -15.97 11.11
C ARG A 48 -4.31 -15.37 10.16
N ASP A 49 -4.82 -14.18 10.47
CA ASP A 49 -5.79 -13.50 9.61
C ASP A 49 -5.10 -13.04 8.32
N GLU A 50 -5.86 -13.05 7.21
CA GLU A 50 -5.39 -12.67 5.89
C GLU A 50 -6.19 -11.47 5.37
N PHE A 51 -5.49 -10.48 4.82
CA PHE A 51 -6.11 -9.38 4.08
C PHE A 51 -6.15 -9.72 2.60
N ARG A 52 -7.35 -9.73 2.02
CA ARG A 52 -7.56 -9.97 0.59
C ARG A 52 -8.08 -8.71 -0.08
N PHE A 53 -7.52 -8.39 -1.24
CA PHE A 53 -7.96 -7.26 -2.06
C PHE A 53 -8.89 -7.77 -3.15
N LEU A 54 -10.14 -7.31 -3.13
CA LEU A 54 -11.14 -7.68 -4.12
C LEU A 54 -11.38 -6.51 -5.09
N CYS A 55 -11.32 -6.81 -6.39
CA CYS A 55 -11.73 -5.89 -7.45
C CYS A 55 -12.81 -6.57 -8.29
N ASN A 56 -13.99 -5.96 -8.39
CA ASN A 56 -15.16 -6.56 -9.07
C ASN A 56 -15.47 -7.98 -8.56
N ARG A 57 -15.33 -8.21 -7.25
CA ARG A 57 -15.48 -9.52 -6.56
C ARG A 57 -14.45 -10.59 -6.96
N ILE A 58 -13.41 -10.21 -7.68
CA ILE A 58 -12.29 -11.09 -8.02
C ILE A 58 -11.14 -10.82 -7.05
N ASP A 59 -10.57 -11.88 -6.49
CA ASP A 59 -9.38 -11.80 -5.64
C ASP A 59 -8.16 -11.40 -6.49
N LEU A 60 -7.59 -10.23 -6.18
CA LEU A 60 -6.43 -9.71 -6.89
C LEU A 60 -5.15 -10.49 -6.58
N GLY A 61 -5.07 -11.18 -5.43
CA GLY A 61 -3.93 -12.03 -5.10
C GLY A 61 -3.87 -13.28 -5.98
N ASP A 62 -5.03 -13.92 -6.19
CA ASP A 62 -5.12 -15.17 -6.95
C ASP A 62 -5.27 -14.94 -8.48
N TYR A 63 -5.97 -13.88 -8.88
CA TYR A 63 -6.37 -13.66 -10.29
C TYR A 63 -6.02 -12.27 -10.82
N GLY A 64 -5.47 -11.39 -9.99
CA GLY A 64 -5.09 -10.05 -10.43
C GLY A 64 -3.85 -10.06 -11.31
N SER A 65 -3.86 -9.22 -12.36
CA SER A 65 -2.61 -8.88 -13.05
C SER A 65 -1.63 -8.19 -12.08
N ARG A 66 -0.33 -8.31 -12.35
CA ARG A 66 0.71 -7.62 -11.56
C ARG A 66 0.38 -6.13 -11.41
N GLY A 67 0.04 -5.46 -12.51
CA GLY A 67 -0.33 -4.05 -12.48
C GLY A 67 -1.52 -3.74 -11.55
N GLN A 68 -2.56 -4.58 -11.51
CA GLN A 68 -3.71 -4.37 -10.62
C GLN A 68 -3.33 -4.55 -9.14
N ALA A 69 -2.48 -5.52 -8.82
CA ALA A 69 -1.98 -5.69 -7.46
C ALA A 69 -1.18 -4.46 -7.00
N HIS A 70 -0.30 -3.93 -7.86
CA HIS A 70 0.48 -2.73 -7.57
C HIS A 70 -0.42 -1.49 -7.41
N THR A 71 -1.42 -1.32 -8.28
CA THR A 71 -2.40 -0.25 -8.12
C THR A 71 -3.15 -0.37 -6.80
N ALA A 72 -3.61 -1.56 -6.41
CA ALA A 72 -4.34 -1.74 -5.15
C ALA A 72 -3.47 -1.43 -3.94
N MET A 73 -2.21 -1.87 -3.96
CA MET A 73 -1.23 -1.55 -2.93
C MET A 73 -0.98 -0.04 -2.83
N LEU A 74 -0.79 0.62 -3.97
CA LEU A 74 -0.54 2.06 -4.03
C LEU A 74 -1.76 2.86 -3.54
N SER A 75 -2.98 2.46 -3.92
CA SER A 75 -4.22 3.03 -3.38
C SER A 75 -4.30 2.90 -1.86
N LEU A 76 -3.95 1.73 -1.31
CA LEU A 76 -3.92 1.52 0.13
C LEU A 76 -2.88 2.41 0.82
N LYS A 77 -1.69 2.56 0.23
CA LYS A 77 -0.66 3.45 0.76
C LYS A 77 -1.09 4.91 0.78
N PHE A 78 -1.80 5.38 -0.25
CA PHE A 78 -2.35 6.72 -0.22
C PHE A 78 -3.48 6.89 0.79
N ALA A 79 -4.34 5.88 0.96
CA ALA A 79 -5.34 5.88 2.03
C ALA A 79 -4.68 5.93 3.42
N GLU A 80 -3.57 5.20 3.61
CA GLU A 80 -2.76 5.24 4.83
C GLU A 80 -2.17 6.63 5.08
N VAL A 81 -1.57 7.26 4.06
CA VAL A 81 -1.04 8.63 4.16
C VAL A 81 -2.12 9.64 4.57
N GLN A 82 -3.28 9.60 3.90
CA GLN A 82 -4.41 10.48 4.24
C GLN A 82 -4.94 10.22 5.64
N TRP A 83 -5.03 8.96 6.06
CA TRP A 83 -5.45 8.59 7.40
C TRP A 83 -4.46 9.07 8.47
N MET A 84 -3.15 8.94 8.22
CA MET A 84 -2.10 9.45 9.11
C MET A 84 -2.21 10.96 9.29
N HIS A 85 -2.35 11.71 8.20
CA HIS A 85 -2.56 13.16 8.25
C HIS A 85 -3.85 13.51 9.02
N ALA A 86 -4.96 12.82 8.75
CA ALA A 86 -6.21 13.05 9.47
C ALA A 86 -6.13 12.74 10.99
N LYS A 87 -5.24 11.82 11.40
CA LYS A 87 -5.06 11.43 12.81
C LYS A 87 -4.05 12.26 13.56
N THR A 88 -2.99 12.71 12.89
CA THR A 88 -1.84 13.37 13.52
C THR A 88 -1.78 14.87 13.24
N GLY A 89 -2.43 15.33 12.17
CA GLY A 89 -2.33 16.70 11.66
C GLY A 89 -1.11 16.96 10.79
N GLU A 90 -0.23 15.97 10.60
CA GLU A 90 1.06 16.09 9.92
C GLU A 90 1.13 15.13 8.72
N TRP A 91 1.73 15.57 7.60
CA TRP A 91 1.97 14.70 6.46
C TRP A 91 3.20 13.81 6.68
N PRO A 92 3.13 12.49 6.43
CA PRO A 92 4.31 11.66 6.46
C PRO A 92 5.22 11.93 5.25
N VAL A 93 6.52 11.76 5.43
CA VAL A 93 7.48 11.72 4.30
C VAL A 93 7.26 10.43 3.52
N LEU A 94 6.88 10.56 2.26
CA LEU A 94 6.61 9.41 1.39
C LEU A 94 7.90 8.93 0.71
N LEU A 95 8.18 7.64 0.77
CA LEU A 95 9.31 7.01 0.08
C LEU A 95 8.76 6.00 -0.94
N LEU A 96 9.06 6.21 -2.22
CA LEU A 96 8.64 5.34 -3.31
C LEU A 96 9.85 4.80 -4.06
N ASP A 97 10.09 3.50 -3.93
CA ASP A 97 11.24 2.84 -4.53
C ASP A 97 10.83 2.15 -5.85
N GLU A 98 11.42 2.59 -6.97
CA GLU A 98 11.25 2.08 -8.35
C GLU A 98 9.81 1.87 -8.85
N ILE A 99 8.81 2.39 -8.16
CA ILE A 99 7.39 2.13 -8.45
C ILE A 99 6.97 2.57 -9.86
N MET A 100 7.64 3.57 -10.44
CA MET A 100 7.29 4.13 -11.74
C MET A 100 7.44 3.13 -12.88
N ALA A 101 8.45 2.25 -12.80
CA ALA A 101 8.75 1.27 -13.86
C ALA A 101 7.68 0.19 -13.97
N GLU A 102 6.94 -0.08 -12.90
CA GLU A 102 5.91 -1.12 -12.81
C GLU A 102 4.52 -0.64 -13.25
N LEU A 103 4.38 0.67 -13.45
CA LEU A 103 3.12 1.31 -13.84
C LEU A 103 3.07 1.54 -15.34
N ASP A 104 1.87 1.36 -15.91
CA ASP A 104 1.56 1.80 -17.26
C ASP A 104 1.45 3.35 -17.33
N PRO A 105 1.47 3.96 -18.54
CA PRO A 105 1.49 5.42 -18.68
C PRO A 105 0.34 6.15 -17.98
N GLN A 106 -0.87 5.59 -17.98
CA GLN A 106 -2.02 6.21 -17.35
C GLN A 106 -1.88 6.22 -15.82
N ARG A 107 -1.43 5.10 -15.25
CA ARG A 107 -1.20 4.99 -13.82
C ARG A 107 -0.04 5.85 -13.32
N ARG A 108 1.01 6.03 -14.12
CA ARG A 108 2.08 7.01 -13.82
C ARG A 108 1.50 8.40 -13.69
N GLN A 109 0.68 8.84 -14.65
CA GLN A 109 0.04 10.16 -14.57
C GLN A 109 -0.83 10.30 -13.33
N ASP A 110 -1.65 9.30 -13.01
CA ASP A 110 -2.47 9.31 -11.81
C ASP A 110 -1.60 9.40 -10.53
N LEU A 111 -0.47 8.66 -10.48
CA LEU A 111 0.45 8.70 -9.34
C LEU A 111 1.05 10.10 -9.18
N LEU A 112 1.55 10.69 -10.26
CA LEU A 112 2.10 12.05 -10.24
C LEU A 112 1.06 13.08 -9.81
N GLN A 113 -0.23 12.87 -10.11
CA GLN A 113 -1.31 13.74 -9.63
C GLN A 113 -1.47 13.67 -8.10
N VAL A 114 -1.55 12.45 -7.54
CA VAL A 114 -1.68 12.26 -6.08
C VAL A 114 -0.45 12.78 -5.34
N LEU A 115 0.74 12.68 -5.94
CA LEU A 115 1.97 13.21 -5.36
C LEU A 115 1.99 14.75 -5.24
N ASN A 116 1.16 15.47 -5.99
CA ASN A 116 1.05 16.93 -5.81
C ASN A 116 0.31 17.30 -4.51
N ASP A 117 -0.45 16.36 -3.93
CA ASP A 117 -1.21 16.60 -2.70
C ASP A 117 -0.42 16.25 -1.42
N VAL A 118 0.75 15.61 -1.56
CA VAL A 118 1.62 15.27 -0.42
C VAL A 118 2.70 16.34 -0.23
N GLU A 119 3.07 16.60 1.01
CA GLU A 119 4.03 17.67 1.35
C GLU A 119 5.47 17.34 0.94
N GLN A 120 5.91 16.09 1.16
CA GLN A 120 7.25 15.64 0.79
C GLN A 120 7.25 14.18 0.35
N ALA A 121 7.88 13.93 -0.81
CA ALA A 121 8.10 12.59 -1.34
C ALA A 121 9.51 12.43 -1.92
N PHE A 122 10.13 11.28 -1.67
CA PHE A 122 11.34 10.82 -2.35
C PHE A 122 10.97 9.66 -3.28
N LEU A 123 11.42 9.77 -4.52
CA LEU A 123 11.19 8.78 -5.56
C LEU A 123 12.52 8.33 -6.13
N THR A 124 12.68 7.03 -6.34
CA THR A 124 13.82 6.45 -7.07
C THR A 124 13.36 5.97 -8.44
N SER A 125 14.24 6.10 -9.43
CA SER A 125 14.05 5.55 -10.77
C SER A 125 15.38 5.48 -11.49
N THR A 126 15.56 4.44 -12.29
CA THR A 126 16.68 4.33 -13.24
C THR A 126 16.44 5.09 -14.54
N ASP A 127 15.18 5.46 -14.82
CA ASP A 127 14.78 6.14 -16.05
C ASP A 127 14.01 7.44 -15.73
N PRO A 128 14.57 8.62 -16.04
CA PRO A 128 13.89 9.90 -15.82
C PRO A 128 12.72 10.14 -16.78
N GLU A 129 12.63 9.43 -17.92
CA GLU A 129 11.53 9.58 -18.88
C GLU A 129 10.20 8.98 -18.39
N LEU A 130 10.23 8.21 -17.30
CA LEU A 130 9.03 7.73 -16.62
C LEU A 130 8.23 8.87 -15.96
N PHE A 131 8.87 10.03 -15.76
CA PHE A 131 8.26 11.24 -15.22
C PHE A 131 8.00 12.24 -16.34
N THR A 132 6.86 12.93 -16.26
CA THR A 132 6.55 14.00 -17.22
C THR A 132 7.58 15.13 -17.10
N GLU A 133 7.85 15.82 -18.20
CA GLU A 133 8.74 16.99 -18.20
C GLU A 133 8.25 18.07 -17.23
N GLU A 134 6.94 18.29 -17.15
CA GLU A 134 6.31 19.19 -16.18
C GLU A 134 6.67 18.79 -14.74
N PHE A 135 6.52 17.51 -14.39
CA PHE A 135 6.83 17.01 -13.05
C PHE A 135 8.32 17.19 -12.74
N ARG A 136 9.21 16.79 -13.66
CA ARG A 136 10.67 16.96 -13.51
C ARG A 136 11.07 18.42 -13.37
N SER A 137 10.37 19.32 -14.07
CA SER A 137 10.69 20.75 -14.01
C SER A 137 10.37 21.35 -12.64
N ARG A 138 9.38 20.82 -11.90
CA ARG A 138 8.91 21.38 -10.62
C ARG A 138 9.60 20.83 -9.38
N HIS A 139 10.33 19.74 -9.50
CA HIS A 139 10.91 19.01 -8.37
C HIS A 139 12.43 18.94 -8.47
N GLU A 140 13.09 18.73 -7.33
CA GLU A 140 14.54 18.51 -7.29
C GLU A 140 14.89 17.11 -7.81
N ILE A 141 15.95 17.03 -8.60
CA ILE A 141 16.45 15.77 -9.16
C ILE A 141 17.90 15.61 -8.72
N TRP A 142 18.19 14.49 -8.09
CA TRP A 142 19.53 14.07 -7.73
C TRP A 142 19.91 12.82 -8.53
N GLN A 143 21.17 12.74 -8.94
CA GLN A 143 21.76 11.57 -9.57
C GLN A 143 22.56 10.79 -8.53
N LEU A 144 22.41 9.47 -8.52
CA LEU A 144 23.21 8.58 -7.69
C LEU A 144 24.28 7.91 -8.56
N GLN A 145 25.55 8.11 -8.22
CA GLN A 145 26.68 7.50 -8.92
C GLN A 145 27.70 7.00 -7.90
N ASP A 146 28.10 5.72 -7.99
CA ASP A 146 29.10 5.09 -7.10
C ASP A 146 28.81 5.29 -5.60
N GLY A 147 27.53 5.29 -5.22
CA GLY A 147 27.07 5.51 -3.84
C GLY A 147 27.07 6.97 -3.40
N ILE A 148 27.34 7.92 -4.30
CA ILE A 148 27.37 9.37 -4.04
C ILE A 148 26.15 10.03 -4.67
N VAL A 149 25.44 10.83 -3.88
CA VAL A 149 24.32 11.66 -4.35
C VAL A 149 24.89 12.97 -4.89
N LEU A 150 24.74 13.17 -6.19
CA LEU A 150 25.13 14.37 -6.93
C LEU A 150 23.87 15.16 -7.27
N GLN A 151 23.85 16.46 -6.98
CA GLN A 151 22.79 17.30 -7.49
C GLN A 151 22.94 17.39 -9.01
N SER A 152 21.87 17.07 -9.73
CA SER A 152 21.88 17.17 -11.18
C SER A 152 22.23 18.63 -11.53
N PRO A 153 23.26 18.89 -12.36
CA PRO A 153 23.77 20.24 -12.58
C PRO A 153 22.74 21.09 -13.32
N ASN A 154 21.90 21.76 -12.53
CA ASN A 154 20.99 22.88 -12.83
C ASN A 154 20.00 22.77 -14.02
N ARG A 155 18.87 23.44 -13.80
CA ARG A 155 18.07 24.07 -14.85
C ARG A 155 18.90 25.06 -15.67
#